data_AF-A0A3C0ED31-F1
#
_entry.id   AF-A0A3C0ED31-F1
#
_cell.length_a   1.000
_cell.length_b   1.000
_cell.length_c   1.000
_cell.angle_alpha   90.00
_cell.angle_beta   90.00
_cell.angle_gamma   90.00
#
_symmetry.space_group_name_H-M   'P 1'
#
loop_
_entity.id
_entity.type
_entity.pdbx_description
1 polymer ?
#
loop_
_entity_poly.entity_id
_entity_poly.type
_entity_poly.pdbx_seq_one_letter_code
_entity_poly.pdbx_strand_id
1 'polypeptide(L)'
;AVMTVGVGPVKGKYNAKISMLDQKPFTSFRLVVEGSGNTGFVNGEATITLEENDGQTTIGVDSDAQVGGPVARVGQRLMDSVAKMIMDNFFKCLRESIE
;
A
#
# COMPACT_ATOMS: atom_id res chain seq x y z
N ALA A 1 -1.74 -1.66 13.50
CA ALA A 1 -1.09 -2.97 13.28
C ALA A 1 0.42 -2.77 13.21
N VAL A 2 1.23 -3.78 13.58
CA VAL A 2 2.70 -3.72 13.43
C VAL A 2 3.08 -4.48 12.17
N MET A 3 3.78 -3.81 11.25
CA MET A 3 4.26 -4.38 10.00
C MET A 3 5.79 -4.49 10.04
N THR A 4 6.33 -5.62 9.60
CA THR A 4 7.78 -5.79 9.41
C THR A 4 8.08 -5.80 7.93
N VAL A 5 8.87 -4.84 7.46
CA VAL A 5 9.34 -4.79 6.08
C VAL A 5 10.77 -5.33 6.05
N GLY A 6 11.04 -6.25 5.13
CA GLY A 6 12.32 -6.96 5.01
C GLY A 6 13.11 -6.65 3.75
N VAL A 7 12.72 -5.64 2.95
CA VAL A 7 13.24 -5.44 1.60
C VAL A 7 14.44 -4.51 1.60
N GLY A 8 15.64 -5.10 1.53
CA GLY A 8 16.90 -4.37 1.36
C GLY A 8 17.10 -3.23 2.38
N PRO A 9 17.40 -1.99 1.93
CA PRO A 9 17.63 -0.86 2.83
C PRO A 9 16.34 -0.28 3.45
N VAL A 10 15.17 -0.79 3.07
CA VAL A 10 13.84 -0.41 3.63
C VAL A 10 13.45 -1.32 4.80
N LYS A 11 14.39 -2.14 5.28
CA LYS A 11 14.14 -3.08 6.38
C LYS A 11 13.83 -2.35 7.69
N GLY A 12 12.75 -2.75 8.36
CA GLY A 12 12.36 -2.16 9.63
C GLY A 12 11.04 -2.68 10.18
N LYS A 13 10.74 -2.32 11.42
CA LYS A 13 9.42 -2.49 12.04
C LYS A 13 8.71 -1.15 12.05
N TYR A 14 7.46 -1.16 11.59
CA TYR A 14 6.62 0.02 11.46
C TYR A 14 5.29 -0.22 12.16
N ASN A 15 4.85 0.75 12.95
CA ASN A 15 3.49 0.84 13.43
C ASN A 15 2.67 1.53 12.36
N ALA A 16 1.71 0.83 11.79
CA ALA A 16 0.82 1.35 10.76
C ALA A 16 -0.61 1.48 11.29
N LYS A 17 -1.23 2.61 10.97
CA LYS A 17 -2.66 2.85 11.09
C LYS A 17 -3.22 2.96 9.68
N ILE A 18 -4.28 2.21 9.42
CA ILE A 18 -4.98 2.20 8.13
C ILE A 18 -6.41 2.61 8.42
N SER A 19 -6.91 3.57 7.65
CA SER A 19 -8.29 4.06 7.72
C SER A 19 -8.92 3.95 6.34
N MET A 20 -10.18 3.53 6.29
CA MET A 20 -10.94 3.42 5.04
C MET A 20 -12.06 4.46 5.05
N LEU A 21 -11.96 5.41 4.11
CA LEU A 21 -12.82 6.57 3.98
C LEU A 21 -13.57 6.52 2.64
N ASP A 22 -14.56 7.40 2.49
CA ASP A 22 -15.24 7.65 1.21
C ASP A 22 -15.77 6.38 0.54
N GLN A 23 -16.25 5.43 1.35
CA GLN A 23 -16.66 4.10 0.91
C GLN A 23 -17.94 4.17 0.09
N LYS A 24 -17.83 3.76 -1.17
CA LYS A 24 -18.95 3.49 -2.08
C LYS A 24 -19.00 1.98 -2.33
N PRO A 25 -19.97 1.27 -1.74
CA PRO A 25 -20.08 -0.18 -1.88
C PRO A 25 -19.94 -0.64 -3.33
N PHE A 26 -19.14 -1.68 -3.55
CA PHE A 26 -18.86 -2.31 -4.84
C PHE A 26 -18.23 -1.42 -5.93
N THR A 27 -17.91 -0.15 -5.63
CA THR A 27 -17.44 0.80 -6.65
C THR A 27 -16.09 1.41 -6.30
N SER A 28 -15.94 1.93 -5.07
CA SER A 28 -14.68 2.60 -4.70
C SER A 28 -14.54 2.82 -3.20
N PHE A 29 -13.31 2.98 -2.74
CA PHE A 29 -13.02 3.46 -1.39
C PHE A 29 -11.64 4.12 -1.35
N ARG A 30 -11.44 5.01 -0.38
CA ARG A 30 -10.13 5.62 -0.14
C ARG A 30 -9.46 5.01 1.07
N LEU A 31 -8.21 4.61 0.92
CA LEU A 31 -7.36 4.16 2.00
C LEU A 31 -6.42 5.29 2.41
N VAL A 32 -6.33 5.55 3.70
CA VAL A 32 -5.33 6.46 4.29
C VAL A 32 -4.45 5.64 5.22
N VAL A 33 -3.15 5.72 4.98
CA VAL A 33 -2.13 4.93 5.67
C VAL A 33 -1.14 5.87 6.34
N GLU A 34 -0.96 5.70 7.65
CA GLU A 34 0.03 6.39 8.45
C GLU A 34 0.95 5.33 9.07
N GLY A 35 2.23 5.37 8.75
CA GLY A 35 3.24 4.41 9.19
C GLY A 35 4.40 5.12 9.86
N SER A 36 4.82 4.66 11.03
CA SER A 36 6.01 5.20 11.71
C SER A 36 6.87 4.09 12.29
N GLY A 37 8.18 4.26 12.22
CA GLY A 37 9.16 3.32 12.75
C GLY A 37 10.50 4.01 13.01
N ASN A 38 11.45 3.26 13.56
CA ASN A 38 12.75 3.81 13.95
C ASN A 38 13.56 4.38 12.77
N THR A 39 13.25 3.95 11.55
CA THR A 39 13.95 4.34 10.32
C THR A 39 13.25 5.45 9.55
N GLY A 40 12.08 5.92 10.00
CA GLY A 40 11.33 6.99 9.35
C GLY A 40 9.81 6.82 9.44
N PHE A 41 9.11 7.56 8.59
CA PHE A 41 7.65 7.51 8.50
C PHE A 41 7.18 7.47 7.04
N VAL A 42 5.95 7.01 6.85
CA VAL A 42 5.24 6.97 5.59
C VAL A 42 3.82 7.47 5.85
N ASN A 43 3.39 8.48 5.10
CA ASN A 43 1.98 8.88 5.04
C ASN A 43 1.55 8.71 3.59
N GLY A 44 0.51 7.94 3.35
CA GLY A 44 0.02 7.72 1.99
C GLY A 44 -1.48 7.64 1.95
N GLU A 45 -2.02 7.92 0.78
CA GLU A 45 -3.41 7.68 0.46
C GLU A 45 -3.54 6.99 -0.89
N ALA A 46 -4.58 6.17 -1.01
CA ALA A 46 -4.90 5.49 -2.25
C ALA A 46 -6.40 5.48 -2.48
N THR A 47 -6.82 5.85 -3.68
CA THR A 47 -8.17 5.62 -4.16
C THR A 47 -8.20 4.28 -4.89
N ILE A 48 -9.05 3.39 -4.41
CA ILE A 48 -9.30 2.09 -5.03
C ILE A 48 -10.64 2.16 -5.75
N THR A 49 -10.66 1.76 -7.02
CA THR A 49 -11.89 1.60 -7.81
C THR A 49 -12.05 0.15 -8.21
N LEU A 50 -13.30 -0.30 -8.25
CA LEU A 50 -13.71 -1.65 -8.62
C LEU A 50 -14.67 -1.53 -9.79
N GLU A 51 -14.36 -2.22 -10.88
CA GLU A 51 -15.21 -2.28 -12.07
C GLU A 51 -15.45 -3.73 -12.45
N GLU A 52 -16.71 -4.15 -12.47
CA GLU A 52 -17.10 -5.48 -12.93
C GLU A 52 -17.21 -5.49 -14.45
N ASN A 53 -16.51 -6.43 -15.09
CA ASN A 53 -16.50 -6.66 -16.53
C ASN A 53 -16.56 -8.16 -16.79
N ASP A 54 -17.66 -8.65 -17.36
CA ASP A 54 -17.85 -10.04 -17.79
C ASP A 54 -17.46 -11.10 -16.73
N GLY A 55 -17.87 -10.88 -15.48
CA GLY A 55 -17.59 -11.78 -14.36
C GLY A 55 -16.16 -11.68 -13.80
N GLN A 56 -15.39 -10.69 -14.25
CA GLN A 56 -14.09 -10.32 -13.68
C GLN A 56 -14.16 -8.94 -13.04
N THR A 57 -13.37 -8.70 -12.00
CA THR A 57 -13.24 -7.38 -11.37
C THR A 57 -11.92 -6.75 -11.73
N THR A 58 -11.96 -5.62 -12.43
CA THR A 58 -10.80 -4.77 -12.64
C THR A 58 -10.63 -3.85 -11.44
N ILE A 59 -9.44 -3.83 -10.86
CA ILE A 59 -9.12 -2.99 -9.71
C ILE A 59 -8.21 -1.85 -10.18
N GLY A 60 -8.71 -0.62 -10.12
CA GLY A 60 -7.92 0.59 -10.32
C GLY A 60 -7.32 1.05 -8.99
N VAL A 61 -6.06 1.45 -9.02
CA VAL A 61 -5.35 1.99 -7.85
C VAL A 61 -4.65 3.27 -8.27
N ASP A 62 -5.07 4.39 -7.66
CA ASP A 62 -4.39 5.67 -7.75
C ASP A 62 -3.89 6.05 -6.37
N SER A 63 -2.61 6.37 -6.22
CA SER A 63 -2.01 6.53 -4.89
C SER A 63 -0.91 7.59 -4.86
N ASP A 64 -0.86 8.31 -3.75
CA ASP A 64 0.23 9.22 -3.42
C ASP A 64 0.79 8.85 -2.04
N ALA A 65 2.10 9.02 -1.87
CA ALA A 65 2.78 8.71 -0.62
C ALA A 65 3.95 9.66 -0.36
N GLN A 66 3.99 10.18 0.85
CA GLN A 66 5.11 10.92 1.41
C GLN A 66 5.93 10.02 2.35
N VAL A 67 7.23 9.95 2.09
CA VAL A 67 8.18 9.20 2.91
C VAL A 67 9.24 10.13 3.46
N GLY A 68 9.54 10.00 4.75
CA GLY A 68 10.52 10.85 5.43
C GLY A 68 11.46 10.07 6.36
N GLY A 69 12.57 10.72 6.74
CA GLY A 69 13.58 10.17 7.64
C GLY A 69 14.70 9.39 6.93
N PRO A 70 15.53 8.64 7.68
CA PRO A 70 16.66 7.90 7.12
C PRO A 70 16.30 6.99 5.94
N VAL A 71 15.13 6.36 5.99
CA VAL A 71 14.62 5.47 4.94
C VAL A 71 14.40 6.20 3.61
N ALA A 72 14.02 7.48 3.60
CA ALA A 72 13.81 8.24 2.37
C ALA A 72 15.10 8.42 1.52
N ARG A 73 16.28 8.24 2.13
CA ARG A 73 17.58 8.38 1.45
C ARG A 73 17.88 7.26 0.44
N VAL A 74 17.09 6.19 0.41
CA VAL A 74 17.28 5.10 -0.57
C VAL A 74 16.90 5.51 -2.00
N GLY A 75 16.18 6.63 -2.15
CA GLY A 75 15.80 7.20 -3.44
C GLY A 75 14.48 6.66 -3.99
N GLN A 76 13.80 7.50 -4.79
CA GLN A 76 12.45 7.25 -5.31
C GLN A 76 12.37 5.94 -6.10
N ARG A 77 13.30 5.69 -7.02
CA ARG A 77 13.27 4.49 -7.88
C ARG A 77 13.28 3.18 -7.09
N LEU A 78 14.02 3.12 -5.97
CA LEU A 78 14.03 1.92 -5.14
C LEU A 78 12.71 1.80 -4.37
N MET A 79 12.20 2.90 -3.82
CA MET A 79 10.89 2.91 -3.16
C MET A 79 9.79 2.42 -4.08
N ASP A 80 9.75 2.89 -5.32
CA ASP A 80 8.77 2.47 -6.32
C ASP A 80 8.84 0.95 -6.58
N SER A 81 10.07 0.40 -6.68
CA SER A 81 10.25 -1.04 -6.86
C SER A 81 9.78 -1.88 -5.67
N VAL A 82 10.01 -1.40 -4.44
CA VAL A 82 9.55 -2.07 -3.22
C VAL A 82 8.03 -1.97 -3.09
N ALA A 83 7.45 -0.80 -3.37
CA ALA A 83 6.01 -0.58 -3.36
C ALA A 83 5.29 -1.52 -4.34
N LYS A 84 5.81 -1.61 -5.57
CA LYS A 84 5.29 -2.53 -6.59
C LYS A 84 5.36 -3.98 -6.14
N MET A 85 6.49 -4.42 -5.57
CA MET A 85 6.63 -5.79 -5.05
C MET A 85 5.62 -6.11 -3.93
N ILE A 86 5.38 -5.16 -3.02
CA ILE A 86 4.38 -5.33 -1.95
C ILE A 86 2.97 -5.42 -2.53
N MET A 87 2.66 -4.58 -3.51
CA MET A 87 1.35 -4.57 -4.19
C MET A 87 1.10 -5.87 -4.96
N ASP A 88 2.10 -6.36 -5.69
CA ASP A 88 2.03 -7.64 -6.42
C ASP A 88 1.76 -8.80 -5.44
N ASN A 89 2.45 -8.82 -4.29
CA ASN A 89 2.22 -9.81 -3.24
C ASN A 89 0.82 -9.69 -2.63
N PHE A 90 0.33 -8.47 -2.37
CA PHE A 90 -1.02 -8.26 -1.86
C PHE A 90 -2.08 -8.83 -2.81
N PHE A 91 -2.03 -8.48 -4.11
CA PHE A 91 -3.01 -8.98 -5.07
C PHE A 91 -2.86 -10.46 -5.39
N LYS A 92 -1.66 -11.03 -5.20
CA LYS A 92 -1.48 -12.48 -5.22
C LYS A 92 -2.23 -13.14 -4.05
N CYS A 93 -1.98 -12.70 -2.82
CA CYS A 93 -2.65 -13.24 -1.64
C CYS A 93 -4.17 -12.99 -1.66
N LEU A 94 -4.60 -11.85 -2.19
CA LEU A 94 -6.03 -11.53 -2.32
C LEU A 94 -6.72 -12.53 -3.24
N ARG A 95 -6.15 -12.83 -4.41
CA ARG A 95 -6.68 -13.86 -5.33
C ARG A 95 -6.76 -15.22 -4.66
N GLU A 96 -5.67 -15.65 -4.01
CA GLU A 96 -5.62 -16.92 -3.26
C GLU A 96 -6.64 -16.99 -2.10
N SER A 97 -7.12 -15.86 -1.58
CA SER A 97 -8.10 -15.81 -0.49
C SER A 97 -9.56 -15.79 -0.95
N ILE A 98 -9.80 -15.48 -2.23
CA ILE A 98 -11.14 -15.38 -2.82
C ILE A 98 -11.47 -16.64 -3.65
N GLU A 99 -10.44 -17.34 -4.16
CA GLU A 99 -10.54 -18.68 -4.77
C GLU A 99 -10.69 -19.79 -3.71
#